data_AF-A0ABD2LCG3-F1
#
_entry.id   AF-A0ABD2LCG3-F1
#
_cell.length_a   1.000
_cell.length_b   1.000
_cell.length_c   1.000
_cell.angle_alpha   90.00
_cell.angle_beta   90.00
_cell.angle_gamma   90.00
#
_symmetry.space_group_name_H-M   'P 1'
#
loop_
_entity.id
_entity.type
_entity.pdbx_description
1 polymer ?
#
loop_
_entity_poly.entity_id
_entity_poly.type
_entity_poly.pdbx_seq_one_letter_code
_entity_poly.pdbx_strand_id
1 'polypeptide(L)'
;MLFSNLLSVRLHNYLFYTSNAVFWSCGWGALAVGIWLYTQKNVYSVLAPTSYSAMSAAGLCVSIGAMILIISFIGCASVWLRSKCLMISFFCFVSLLFLIQCMTGIMGFMYEDVVRERAKMALRLTINATYNSDNSRAILLWETWNKMQIDLKCCGVDSYADWFFFPRWKGRRFVPDSCCLPSKFNATMPNSMLNCGKIAHSFTLWHPRGCAEPFTDWLLQHLRIVRVIALLFGFIELIVLASSLRLLCNLHQKETWRRHSSIVCGPSDRKKGSTARNDGSLLAFELIVLASSLRLLCNLHQKETWRRHSSIVCGPSDRKKGSTARNDGSLLAFEVETE
;
A
#
# COMPACT_ATOMS: atom_id res chain seq x y z
N MET A 1 -27.90 -24.16 -13.85
CA MET A 1 -27.77 -22.87 -13.12
C MET A 1 -27.20 -23.01 -11.71
N LEU A 2 -27.59 -24.01 -10.91
CA LEU A 2 -27.04 -24.17 -9.55
C LEU A 2 -25.52 -24.50 -9.55
N PHE A 3 -25.08 -25.37 -10.47
CA PHE A 3 -23.68 -25.76 -10.62
C PHE A 3 -22.76 -24.60 -11.06
N SER A 4 -23.23 -23.77 -12.01
CA SER A 4 -22.51 -22.56 -12.44
C SER A 4 -22.38 -21.52 -11.32
N ASN A 5 -23.41 -21.37 -10.49
CA ASN A 5 -23.37 -20.46 -9.33
C ASN A 5 -22.45 -21.00 -8.21
N LEU A 6 -22.45 -22.32 -7.97
CA LEU A 6 -21.59 -22.94 -6.96
C LEU A 6 -20.10 -22.88 -7.36
N LEU A 7 -19.81 -23.11 -8.64
CA LEU A 7 -18.46 -23.01 -9.20
C LEU A 7 -17.93 -21.58 -9.13
N SER A 8 -18.78 -20.59 -9.45
CA SER A 8 -18.44 -19.17 -9.33
C SER A 8 -18.06 -18.76 -7.90
N VAL A 9 -18.79 -19.24 -6.88
CA VAL A 9 -18.49 -18.94 -5.46
C VAL A 9 -17.21 -19.63 -4.99
N ARG A 10 -16.96 -20.88 -5.41
CA ARG A 10 -15.71 -21.60 -5.08
C ARG A 10 -14.49 -20.94 -5.72
N LEU A 11 -14.61 -20.53 -6.99
CA LEU A 11 -13.55 -19.81 -7.71
C LEU A 11 -13.23 -18.47 -7.04
N HIS A 12 -14.24 -17.70 -6.63
CA HIS A 12 -14.05 -16.42 -5.95
C HIS A 12 -13.28 -16.57 -4.62
N ASN A 13 -13.65 -17.56 -3.81
CA ASN A 13 -12.96 -17.84 -2.55
C ASN A 13 -11.50 -18.28 -2.78
N TYR A 14 -11.28 -19.09 -3.81
CA TYR A 14 -9.94 -19.53 -4.19
C TYR A 14 -9.08 -18.35 -4.64
N LEU A 15 -9.58 -17.49 -5.54
CA LEU A 15 -8.88 -16.30 -6.01
C LEU A 15 -8.57 -15.30 -4.88
N PHE A 16 -9.50 -15.09 -3.96
CA PHE A 16 -9.28 -14.24 -2.79
C PHE A 16 -8.20 -14.83 -1.87
N TYR A 17 -8.24 -16.14 -1.62
CA TYR A 17 -7.22 -16.79 -0.80
C TYR A 17 -5.83 -16.75 -1.46
N THR A 18 -5.73 -17.10 -2.74
CA THR A 18 -4.44 -17.14 -3.44
C THR A 18 -3.82 -15.75 -3.58
N SER A 19 -4.61 -14.71 -3.88
CA SER A 19 -4.10 -13.34 -3.93
C SER A 19 -3.55 -12.87 -2.57
N ASN A 20 -4.26 -13.12 -1.47
CA ASN A 20 -3.76 -12.80 -0.13
C ASN A 20 -2.51 -13.63 0.25
N ALA A 21 -2.42 -14.89 -0.17
CA ALA A 21 -1.24 -15.72 0.04
C ALA A 21 -0.02 -15.19 -0.72
N VAL A 22 -0.21 -14.68 -1.94
CA VAL A 22 0.86 -14.01 -2.71
C VAL A 22 1.31 -12.75 -1.97
N PHE A 23 0.40 -11.88 -1.52
CA PHE A 23 0.77 -10.69 -0.73
C PHE A 23 1.51 -11.04 0.56
N TRP A 24 1.11 -12.12 1.23
CA TRP A 24 1.80 -12.62 2.41
C TRP A 24 3.24 -13.05 2.08
N SER A 25 3.45 -13.77 0.97
CA SER A 25 4.79 -14.14 0.52
C SER A 25 5.65 -12.91 0.14
N CYS A 26 5.06 -11.92 -0.53
CA CYS A 26 5.71 -10.65 -0.84
C CYS A 26 6.08 -9.88 0.43
N GLY A 27 5.24 -9.94 1.46
CA GLY A 27 5.51 -9.34 2.78
C GLY A 27 6.76 -9.90 3.44
N TRP A 28 6.97 -11.22 3.36
CA TRP A 28 8.21 -11.85 3.85
C TRP A 28 9.43 -11.39 3.05
N GLY A 29 9.31 -11.31 1.73
CA GLY A 29 10.36 -10.77 0.87
C GLY A 29 10.72 -9.32 1.23
N ALA A 30 9.72 -8.45 1.38
CA ALA A 30 9.92 -7.05 1.75
C ALA A 30 10.55 -6.90 3.14
N LEU A 31 10.14 -7.72 4.11
CA LEU A 31 10.71 -7.73 5.46
C LEU A 31 12.16 -8.21 5.45
N ALA A 32 12.48 -9.27 4.68
CA ALA A 32 13.85 -9.75 4.52
C ALA A 32 14.77 -8.69 3.88
N VAL A 33 14.30 -8.03 2.81
CA VAL A 33 15.03 -6.92 2.17
C VAL A 33 15.18 -5.75 3.14
N GLY A 34 14.14 -5.40 3.90
CA GLY A 34 14.18 -4.35 4.91
C GLY A 34 15.22 -4.61 6.01
N ILE A 35 15.26 -5.84 6.54
CA ILE A 35 16.26 -6.27 7.53
C ILE A 35 17.66 -6.26 6.93
N TRP A 36 17.83 -6.77 5.70
CA TRP A 36 19.12 -6.75 5.01
C TRP A 36 19.66 -5.32 4.84
N LEU A 37 18.79 -4.38 4.42
CA LEU A 37 19.15 -2.97 4.33
C LEU A 37 19.47 -2.34 5.68
N TYR A 38 18.85 -2.83 6.76
CA TYR A 38 19.11 -2.38 8.11
C TYR A 38 20.47 -2.90 8.63
N THR A 39 20.76 -4.19 8.44
CA THR A 39 22.00 -4.83 8.94
C THR A 39 23.25 -4.39 8.19
N GLN A 40 23.20 -4.30 6.85
CA GLN A 40 24.32 -3.80 6.05
C GLN A 40 24.75 -2.39 6.48
N LYS A 41 23.80 -1.59 6.99
CA LYS A 41 24.10 -0.24 7.48
C LYS A 41 24.61 -0.20 8.92
N ASN A 42 24.26 -1.19 9.76
CA ASN A 42 24.81 -1.31 11.12
C ASN A 42 26.31 -1.67 11.13
N VAL A 43 26.78 -2.37 10.10
CA VAL A 43 28.23 -2.66 9.92
C VAL A 43 29.03 -1.37 9.65
N TYR A 44 28.40 -0.35 9.06
CA TYR A 44 28.98 0.98 8.85
C TYR A 44 28.55 2.03 9.88
N SER A 45 27.58 1.74 10.76
CA SER A 45 27.08 2.72 11.76
C SER A 45 28.07 2.95 12.90
N VAL A 46 28.99 2.02 13.15
CA VAL A 46 30.16 2.22 14.04
C VAL A 46 31.14 3.25 13.44
N LEU A 47 31.11 3.45 12.12
CA LEU A 47 31.96 4.40 11.39
C LEU A 47 31.19 5.66 10.93
N ALA A 48 29.87 5.76 11.14
CA ALA A 48 29.04 6.85 10.62
C ALA A 48 27.75 7.09 11.44
N PRO A 49 27.74 8.06 12.39
CA PRO A 49 26.63 8.28 13.32
C PRO A 49 25.43 9.06 12.74
N THR A 50 25.19 9.02 11.42
CA THR A 50 24.30 10.00 10.75
C THR A 50 23.30 9.41 9.76
N SER A 51 22.81 8.24 10.12
CA SER A 51 21.91 7.39 9.35
C SER A 51 20.42 7.78 9.40
N TYR A 52 20.04 9.02 9.72
CA TYR A 52 18.61 9.34 9.95
C TYR A 52 17.70 9.15 8.71
N SER A 53 18.16 9.54 7.51
CA SER A 53 17.39 9.37 6.25
C SER A 53 17.35 7.92 5.76
N ALA A 54 18.46 7.20 5.91
CA ALA A 54 18.59 5.80 5.55
C ALA A 54 17.89 4.85 6.54
N MET A 55 17.90 5.18 7.84
CA MET A 55 17.11 4.52 8.88
C MET A 55 15.63 4.76 8.68
N SER A 56 15.25 5.96 8.22
CA SER A 56 13.87 6.22 7.81
C SER A 56 13.45 5.31 6.66
N ALA A 57 14.22 5.20 5.57
CA ALA A 57 13.87 4.34 4.44
C ALA A 57 13.84 2.83 4.79
N ALA A 58 14.86 2.32 5.49
CA ALA A 58 14.92 0.92 5.90
C ALA A 58 13.82 0.59 6.93
N GLY A 59 13.59 1.49 7.90
CA GLY A 59 12.52 1.37 8.89
C GLY A 59 11.13 1.37 8.26
N LEU A 60 10.90 2.22 7.24
CA LEU A 60 9.67 2.23 6.45
C LEU A 60 9.49 0.92 5.68
N CYS A 61 10.54 0.38 5.06
CA CYS A 61 10.47 -0.91 4.36
C CYS A 61 10.10 -2.06 5.32
N VAL A 62 10.70 -2.10 6.51
CA VAL A 62 10.39 -3.10 7.54
C VAL A 62 8.97 -2.93 8.06
N SER A 63 8.54 -1.71 8.37
CA SER A 63 7.20 -1.45 8.90
C SER A 63 6.11 -1.77 7.89
N ILE A 64 6.27 -1.36 6.63
CA ILE A 64 5.33 -1.68 5.55
C ILE A 64 5.29 -3.20 5.31
N GLY A 65 6.45 -3.87 5.26
CA GLY A 65 6.51 -5.33 5.12
C GLY A 65 5.78 -6.08 6.24
N ALA A 66 5.98 -5.66 7.50
CA ALA A 66 5.30 -6.23 8.65
C ALA A 66 3.77 -6.00 8.60
N MET A 67 3.33 -4.80 8.22
CA MET A 67 1.90 -4.49 8.08
C MET A 67 1.25 -5.35 6.98
N ILE A 68 1.91 -5.52 5.83
CA ILE A 68 1.42 -6.39 4.75
C ILE A 68 1.31 -7.84 5.23
N LEU A 69 2.27 -8.33 6.01
CA LEU A 69 2.22 -9.69 6.58
C LEU A 69 1.01 -9.89 7.49
N ILE A 70 0.78 -8.96 8.43
CA ILE A 70 -0.33 -9.05 9.37
C ILE A 70 -1.67 -8.99 8.63
N ILE A 71 -1.86 -8.01 7.75
CA ILE A 71 -3.11 -7.82 7.02
C ILE A 71 -3.39 -9.01 6.09
N SER A 72 -2.38 -9.50 5.37
CA SER A 72 -2.52 -10.64 4.46
C SER A 72 -2.79 -11.95 5.21
N PHE A 73 -2.19 -12.12 6.41
CA PHE A 73 -2.49 -13.26 7.28
C PHE A 73 -3.94 -13.22 7.75
N ILE A 74 -4.46 -12.06 8.19
CA ILE A 74 -5.87 -11.88 8.54
C ILE A 74 -6.76 -12.20 7.33
N GLY A 75 -6.37 -11.78 6.12
CA GLY A 75 -7.08 -12.10 4.87
C GLY A 75 -7.18 -13.61 4.62
N CYS A 76 -6.07 -14.34 4.75
CA CYS A 76 -6.05 -15.80 4.60
C CYS A 76 -6.87 -16.50 5.71
N ALA A 77 -6.66 -16.09 6.96
CA ALA A 77 -7.35 -16.61 8.14
C ALA A 77 -8.87 -16.39 8.06
N SER A 78 -9.32 -15.30 7.43
CA SER A 78 -10.74 -15.02 7.22
C SER A 78 -11.46 -16.11 6.41
N VAL A 79 -10.78 -16.68 5.40
CA VAL A 79 -11.32 -17.78 4.59
C VAL A 79 -11.28 -19.10 5.35
N TRP A 80 -10.17 -19.38 6.04
CA TRP A 80 -9.94 -20.63 6.76
C TRP A 80 -10.85 -20.78 7.98
N LEU A 81 -10.89 -19.78 8.86
CA LEU A 81 -11.71 -19.81 10.06
C LEU A 81 -13.19 -19.53 9.78
N ARG A 82 -13.54 -19.06 8.56
CA ARG A 82 -14.89 -18.62 8.19
C ARG A 82 -15.53 -17.66 9.22
N SER A 83 -14.70 -16.88 9.92
CA SER A 83 -15.14 -15.98 11.00
C SER A 83 -15.51 -14.61 10.43
N LYS A 84 -16.72 -14.15 10.77
CA LYS A 84 -17.19 -12.80 10.38
C LYS A 84 -16.34 -11.69 10.96
N CYS A 85 -15.87 -11.84 12.20
CA CYS A 85 -15.08 -10.81 12.87
C CYS A 85 -13.76 -10.56 12.13
N LEU A 86 -13.04 -11.62 11.76
CA LEU A 86 -11.78 -11.53 11.01
C LEU A 86 -11.99 -10.88 9.63
N MET A 87 -13.06 -11.24 8.92
CA MET A 87 -13.33 -10.66 7.62
C MET A 87 -13.74 -9.19 7.69
N ILE A 88 -14.52 -8.78 8.69
CA ILE A 88 -14.84 -7.37 8.93
C ILE A 88 -13.56 -6.60 9.27
N SER A 89 -12.69 -7.16 10.12
CA SER A 89 -11.40 -6.54 10.46
C SER A 89 -10.53 -6.34 9.22
N PHE A 90 -10.38 -7.36 8.37
CA PHE A 90 -9.66 -7.25 7.09
C PHE A 90 -10.24 -6.12 6.22
N PHE A 91 -11.56 -6.10 6.04
CA PHE A 91 -12.24 -5.08 5.25
C PHE A 91 -11.99 -3.66 5.81
N CYS A 92 -12.06 -3.47 7.13
CA CYS A 92 -11.77 -2.18 7.77
C CYS A 92 -10.32 -1.74 7.55
N PHE A 93 -9.34 -2.64 7.71
CA PHE A 93 -7.92 -2.32 7.50
C PHE A 93 -7.64 -1.92 6.05
N VAL A 94 -8.12 -2.69 5.07
CA VAL A 94 -7.91 -2.37 3.65
C VAL A 94 -8.65 -1.07 3.27
N SER A 95 -9.85 -0.84 3.82
CA SER A 95 -10.57 0.42 3.59
C SER A 95 -9.81 1.63 4.13
N LEU A 96 -9.20 1.50 5.32
CA LEU A 96 -8.36 2.55 5.90
C LEU A 96 -7.14 2.85 5.03
N LEU A 97 -6.48 1.82 4.51
CA LEU A 97 -5.34 1.98 3.60
C LEU A 97 -5.75 2.72 2.32
N PHE A 98 -6.89 2.36 1.73
CA PHE A 98 -7.43 3.04 0.54
C PHE A 98 -7.73 4.52 0.81
N LEU A 99 -8.30 4.86 1.97
CA LEU A 99 -8.55 6.26 2.35
C LEU A 99 -7.24 7.04 2.51
N ILE A 100 -6.24 6.45 3.19
CA ILE A 100 -4.91 7.08 3.34
C ILE A 100 -4.29 7.29 1.96
N GLN A 101 -4.33 6.28 1.08
CA GLN A 101 -3.83 6.35 -0.29
C GLN A 101 -4.50 7.48 -1.09
N CYS A 102 -5.83 7.64 -0.97
CA CYS A 102 -6.56 8.73 -1.61
C CYS A 102 -6.13 10.11 -1.07
N MET A 103 -6.04 10.27 0.25
CA MET A 103 -5.63 11.52 0.87
C MET A 103 -4.20 11.90 0.48
N THR A 104 -3.26 10.97 0.54
CA THR A 104 -1.88 11.18 0.11
C THR A 104 -1.79 11.44 -1.39
N GLY A 105 -2.60 10.76 -2.22
CA GLY A 105 -2.67 11.00 -3.66
C GLY A 105 -3.14 12.41 -4.01
N ILE A 106 -4.21 12.88 -3.35
CA ILE A 106 -4.75 14.24 -3.55
C ILE A 106 -3.74 15.29 -3.07
N MET A 107 -3.16 15.12 -1.88
CA MET A 107 -2.11 16.02 -1.39
C MET A 107 -0.90 16.04 -2.33
N GLY A 108 -0.45 14.88 -2.80
CA GLY A 108 0.68 14.77 -3.72
C GLY A 108 0.44 15.40 -5.09
N PHE A 109 -0.82 15.59 -5.49
CA PHE A 109 -1.19 16.33 -6.70
C PHE A 109 -1.27 17.84 -6.46
N MET A 110 -1.93 18.27 -5.37
CA MET A 110 -2.13 19.69 -5.07
C MET A 110 -0.83 20.42 -4.71
N TYR A 111 0.14 19.73 -4.10
CA TYR A 111 1.35 20.36 -3.56
C TYR A 111 2.60 20.18 -4.45
N GLU A 112 2.45 19.96 -5.77
CA GLU A 112 3.59 19.83 -6.69
C GLU A 112 4.55 21.01 -6.64
N ASP A 113 4.01 22.24 -6.72
CA ASP A 113 4.82 23.46 -6.69
C ASP A 113 5.54 23.63 -5.36
N VAL A 114 4.87 23.27 -4.27
CA VAL A 114 5.46 23.29 -2.93
C VAL A 114 6.59 22.27 -2.85
N VAL A 115 6.43 21.07 -3.42
CA VAL A 115 7.51 20.06 -3.48
C VAL A 115 8.70 20.58 -4.28
N ARG A 116 8.47 21.26 -5.42
CA ARG A 116 9.53 21.90 -6.22
C ARG A 116 10.31 22.92 -5.38
N GLU A 117 9.63 23.83 -4.70
CA GLU A 117 10.28 24.87 -3.90
C GLU A 117 10.98 24.29 -2.66
N ARG A 118 10.38 23.29 -2.00
CA ARG A 118 11.02 22.57 -0.88
C ARG A 118 12.27 21.82 -1.32
N ALA A 119 12.26 21.22 -2.50
CA ALA A 119 13.42 20.55 -3.07
C ALA A 119 14.56 21.54 -3.37
N LYS A 120 14.26 22.70 -3.97
CA LYS A 120 15.25 23.78 -4.17
C LYS A 120 15.83 24.27 -2.85
N MET A 121 14.98 24.51 -1.86
CA MET A 121 15.41 24.92 -0.52
C MET A 121 16.31 23.86 0.12
N ALA A 122 15.97 22.58 -0.01
CA ALA A 122 16.79 21.48 0.49
C ALA A 122 18.17 21.44 -0.18
N LEU A 123 18.27 21.69 -1.49
CA LEU A 123 19.56 21.80 -2.18
C LEU A 123 20.41 22.97 -1.63
N ARG A 124 19.81 24.14 -1.44
CA ARG A 124 20.50 25.31 -0.84
C ARG A 124 20.99 25.04 0.59
N LEU A 125 20.20 24.34 1.39
CA LEU A 125 20.59 23.96 2.74
C LEU A 125 21.70 22.91 2.75
N THR A 126 21.64 21.92 1.85
CA THR A 126 22.59 20.81 1.84
C THR A 126 23.96 21.18 1.29
N ILE A 127 24.06 22.08 0.29
CA ILE A 127 25.36 22.56 -0.21
C ILE A 127 26.13 23.36 0.86
N ASN A 128 25.40 24.06 1.74
CA ASN A 128 26.01 24.76 2.87
C ASN A 128 26.20 23.83 4.08
N ALA A 129 25.40 22.77 4.25
CA ALA A 129 25.59 21.80 5.32
C ALA A 129 26.84 20.91 5.13
N THR A 130 27.32 20.77 3.89
CA THR A 130 28.64 20.17 3.59
C THR A 130 29.82 20.96 4.18
N TYR A 131 29.58 22.18 4.69
CA TYR A 131 30.56 23.06 5.37
C TYR A 131 31.14 22.45 6.65
N ASN A 132 30.34 21.73 7.45
CA ASN A 132 30.56 21.73 8.90
C ASN A 132 30.89 20.39 9.59
N SER A 133 31.56 19.45 8.93
CA SER A 133 32.14 18.33 9.69
C SER A 133 33.04 17.41 8.85
N ASP A 134 34.19 17.01 9.39
CA ASP A 134 34.90 15.77 9.02
C ASP A 134 34.15 14.51 9.52
N ASN A 135 32.83 14.59 9.61
CA ASN A 135 31.94 13.52 10.02
C ASN A 135 31.40 12.82 8.77
N SER A 136 31.12 11.53 8.87
CA SER A 136 30.75 10.65 7.76
C SER A 136 29.54 11.14 6.95
N ARG A 137 28.69 12.00 7.55
CA ARG A 137 27.58 12.68 6.87
C ARG A 137 28.03 13.57 5.72
N ALA A 138 29.07 14.36 5.93
CA ALA A 138 29.57 15.29 4.93
C ALA A 138 30.20 14.55 3.75
N ILE A 139 30.84 13.39 4.00
CA ILE A 139 31.38 12.51 2.97
C ILE A 139 30.25 11.92 2.11
N LEU A 140 29.18 11.41 2.72
CA LEU A 140 28.03 10.88 1.97
C LEU A 140 27.33 11.98 1.16
N LEU A 141 27.15 13.17 1.74
CA LEU A 141 26.58 14.32 1.04
C LEU A 141 27.46 14.72 -0.14
N TRP A 142 28.78 14.76 0.03
CA TRP A 142 29.74 15.05 -1.03
C TRP A 142 29.63 14.04 -2.18
N GLU A 143 29.59 12.74 -1.87
CA GLU A 143 29.44 11.69 -2.88
C GLU A 143 28.08 11.80 -3.62
N THR A 144 27.02 12.09 -2.87
CA THR A 144 25.68 12.29 -3.43
C THR A 144 25.65 13.50 -4.37
N TRP A 145 26.31 14.60 -3.99
CA TRP A 145 26.45 15.79 -4.83
C TRP A 145 27.25 15.50 -6.09
N ASN A 146 28.36 14.76 -6.00
CA ASN A 146 29.16 14.38 -7.17
C ASN A 146 28.35 13.55 -8.15
N LYS A 147 27.66 12.52 -7.64
CA LYS A 147 26.81 11.65 -8.45
C LYS A 147 25.69 12.44 -9.13
N MET A 148 25.01 13.31 -8.38
CA MET A 148 23.93 14.14 -8.92
C MET A 148 24.43 15.08 -10.03
N GLN A 149 25.58 15.73 -9.85
CA GLN A 149 26.16 16.64 -10.83
C GLN A 149 26.55 15.91 -12.13
N ILE A 150 27.10 14.70 -12.02
CA ILE A 150 27.42 13.85 -13.16
C ILE A 150 26.14 13.40 -13.88
N ASP A 151 25.17 12.87 -13.13
CA ASP A 151 23.94 12.29 -13.70
C ASP A 151 23.05 13.37 -14.35
N LEU A 152 22.95 14.55 -13.73
CA LEU A 152 22.11 15.67 -14.19
C LEU A 152 22.88 16.72 -15.03
N LYS A 153 24.19 16.56 -15.21
CA LYS A 153 25.05 17.46 -16.02
C LYS A 153 24.91 18.93 -15.62
N CYS A 154 25.04 19.20 -14.33
CA CYS A 154 24.85 20.52 -13.71
C CYS A 154 25.94 20.78 -12.66
N CYS A 155 26.10 22.03 -12.20
CA CYS A 155 27.06 22.36 -11.16
C CYS A 155 26.53 23.42 -10.18
N GLY A 156 26.67 23.15 -8.89
CA GLY A 156 26.13 23.99 -7.82
C GLY A 156 24.60 23.94 -7.73
N VAL A 157 23.98 24.81 -6.93
CA VAL A 157 22.52 24.86 -6.80
C VAL A 157 21.93 25.72 -7.89
N ASP A 158 22.27 27.00 -7.89
CA ASP A 158 21.84 27.99 -8.87
C ASP A 158 22.95 28.19 -9.92
N SER A 159 24.23 28.05 -9.53
CA SER A 159 25.40 28.16 -10.43
C SER A 159 26.64 27.48 -9.85
N TYR A 160 27.64 27.19 -10.71
CA TYR A 160 28.94 26.68 -10.27
C TYR A 160 29.62 27.60 -9.24
N ALA A 161 29.28 28.89 -9.22
CA ALA A 161 29.82 29.86 -8.27
C ALA A 161 29.43 29.57 -6.82
N ASP A 162 28.37 28.79 -6.58
CA ASP A 162 27.94 28.40 -5.24
C ASP A 162 29.04 27.62 -4.50
N TRP A 163 29.89 26.90 -5.24
CA TRP A 163 31.04 26.20 -4.68
C TRP A 163 32.14 27.15 -4.19
N PHE A 164 32.25 28.39 -4.68
CA PHE A 164 33.34 29.29 -4.27
C PHE A 164 33.22 29.73 -2.81
N PHE A 165 32.01 29.69 -2.26
CA PHE A 165 31.74 29.98 -0.86
C PHE A 165 32.00 28.77 0.06
N PHE A 166 32.42 27.64 -0.51
CA PHE A 166 32.73 26.44 0.26
C PHE A 166 34.04 26.62 1.04
N PRO A 167 34.04 26.49 2.38
CA PRO A 167 35.19 26.86 3.23
C PRO A 167 36.45 26.04 2.97
N ARG A 168 36.27 24.79 2.55
CA ARG A 168 37.39 23.89 2.25
C ARG A 168 38.24 24.42 1.09
N TRP A 169 37.66 25.26 0.23
CA TRP A 169 38.39 25.92 -0.84
C TRP A 169 39.16 27.17 -0.39
N LYS A 170 39.03 27.62 0.87
CA LYS A 170 39.81 28.74 1.45
C LYS A 170 39.83 29.99 0.56
N GLY A 171 38.68 30.37 0.00
CA GLY A 171 38.54 31.52 -0.89
C GLY A 171 39.05 31.31 -2.33
N ARG A 172 39.45 30.09 -2.69
CA ARG A 172 39.79 29.73 -4.08
C ARG A 172 38.53 29.44 -4.88
N ARG A 173 38.56 29.83 -6.17
CA ARG A 173 37.46 29.57 -7.12
C ARG A 173 37.54 28.16 -7.67
N PHE A 174 37.28 27.17 -6.81
CA PHE A 174 37.33 25.76 -7.16
C PHE A 174 35.93 25.13 -7.14
N VAL A 175 35.76 24.11 -7.97
CA VAL A 175 34.56 23.27 -8.04
C VAL A 175 34.95 21.80 -7.89
N PRO A 176 34.03 20.90 -7.53
CA PRO A 176 34.26 19.45 -7.61
C PRO A 176 34.55 19.00 -9.05
N ASP A 177 35.34 17.94 -9.23
CA ASP A 177 35.64 17.41 -10.57
C ASP A 177 34.40 16.85 -11.29
N SER A 178 33.34 16.52 -10.54
CA SER A 178 32.01 16.15 -11.06
C SER A 178 31.31 17.28 -11.83
N CYS A 179 31.73 18.54 -11.65
CA CYS A 179 31.24 19.70 -12.41
C CYS A 179 31.90 19.85 -13.78
N CYS A 180 32.91 19.06 -14.12
CA CYS A 180 33.69 19.21 -15.33
C CYS A 180 33.00 18.62 -16.57
N LEU A 181 33.06 19.35 -17.68
CA LEU A 181 32.47 18.95 -18.96
C LEU A 181 33.38 17.93 -19.68
N PRO A 182 33.00 16.64 -19.80
CA PRO A 182 33.86 15.64 -20.43
C PRO A 182 34.17 15.97 -21.90
N SER A 183 33.21 16.59 -22.61
CA SER A 183 33.33 16.96 -24.02
C SER A 183 34.45 17.97 -24.31
N LYS A 184 34.88 18.75 -23.30
CA LYS A 184 35.95 19.74 -23.47
C LYS A 184 37.35 19.16 -23.29
N PHE A 185 37.50 17.98 -22.67
CA PHE A 185 38.80 17.36 -22.42
C PHE A 185 39.25 16.43 -23.55
N ASN A 186 38.31 15.83 -24.29
CA ASN A 186 38.61 14.97 -25.44
C ASN A 186 39.31 15.69 -26.61
N ALA A 187 39.29 17.03 -26.65
CA ALA A 187 39.88 17.84 -27.72
C ALA A 187 41.22 18.51 -27.38
N THR A 188 41.56 18.67 -26.10
CA THR A 188 42.70 19.51 -25.66
C THR A 188 43.76 18.77 -24.85
N MET A 189 43.44 17.67 -24.15
CA MET A 189 44.40 16.90 -23.33
C MET A 189 43.88 15.46 -23.11
N PRO A 190 44.54 14.40 -23.62
CA PRO A 190 43.97 13.04 -23.62
C PRO A 190 43.78 12.40 -22.24
N ASN A 191 44.38 12.95 -21.15
CA ASN A 191 44.49 12.25 -19.86
C ASN A 191 44.20 13.12 -18.60
N SER A 192 43.48 14.26 -18.73
CA SER A 192 43.48 15.31 -17.67
C SER A 192 42.10 15.76 -17.17
N MET A 193 41.17 14.82 -16.90
CA MET A 193 39.93 15.18 -16.19
C MET A 193 40.14 15.24 -14.66
N LEU A 194 41.24 14.66 -14.16
CA LEU A 194 41.64 14.69 -12.75
C LEU A 194 42.03 16.12 -12.32
N ASN A 195 41.40 16.65 -11.27
CA ASN A 195 41.56 18.02 -10.78
C ASN A 195 41.13 19.13 -11.76
N CYS A 196 40.28 18.84 -12.74
CA CYS A 196 39.73 19.86 -13.63
C CYS A 196 39.05 21.01 -12.88
N GLY A 197 38.40 20.72 -11.75
CA GLY A 197 37.72 21.74 -10.95
C GLY A 197 38.65 22.73 -10.24
N LYS A 198 39.97 22.50 -10.30
CA LYS A 198 41.02 23.33 -9.69
C LYS A 198 41.87 24.10 -10.70
N ILE A 199 41.62 23.92 -12.01
CA ILE A 199 42.35 24.63 -13.05
C ILE A 199 41.93 26.12 -13.02
N ALA A 200 42.92 27.02 -12.97
CA ALA A 200 42.68 28.45 -12.89
C ALA A 200 42.15 29.02 -14.22
N HIS A 201 41.25 30.01 -14.14
CA HIS A 201 40.70 30.77 -15.29
C HIS A 201 39.93 29.98 -16.35
N SER A 202 39.54 28.74 -16.06
CA SER A 202 38.87 27.86 -17.03
C SER A 202 37.38 27.63 -16.73
N PHE A 203 36.63 28.72 -16.51
CA PHE A 203 35.17 28.70 -16.25
C PHE A 203 34.37 28.04 -17.40
N THR A 204 34.93 28.00 -18.61
CA THR A 204 34.35 27.37 -19.80
C THR A 204 34.42 25.83 -19.79
N LEU A 205 35.15 25.24 -18.83
CA LEU A 205 35.29 23.79 -18.66
C LEU A 205 34.24 23.19 -17.71
N TRP A 206 33.43 24.03 -17.05
CA TRP A 206 32.46 23.59 -16.04
C TRP A 206 31.01 23.73 -16.54
N HIS A 207 30.10 22.95 -15.98
CA HIS A 207 28.67 23.07 -16.29
C HIS A 207 28.15 24.46 -15.88
N PRO A 208 27.59 25.27 -16.82
CA PRO A 208 27.14 26.62 -16.53
C PRO A 208 25.76 26.68 -15.85
N ARG A 209 25.00 25.57 -15.88
CA ARG A 209 23.65 25.49 -15.31
C ARG A 209 23.72 24.93 -13.89
N GLY A 210 22.99 25.56 -12.97
CA GLY A 210 22.75 25.05 -11.62
C GLY A 210 21.92 23.76 -11.59
N CYS A 211 22.04 22.99 -10.53
CA CYS A 211 21.32 21.72 -10.36
C CYS A 211 19.87 21.87 -9.88
N ALA A 212 19.44 23.05 -9.41
CA ALA A 212 18.12 23.25 -8.82
C ALA A 212 16.97 22.83 -9.76
N GLU A 213 16.92 23.39 -10.97
CA GLU A 213 15.89 23.06 -11.96
C GLU A 213 15.95 21.60 -12.44
N PRO A 214 17.08 21.09 -12.97
CA PRO A 214 17.13 19.71 -13.48
C PRO A 214 16.87 18.66 -12.38
N PHE A 215 17.26 18.94 -11.14
CA PHE A 215 16.93 18.06 -10.01
C PHE A 215 15.43 18.06 -9.71
N THR A 216 14.78 19.23 -9.70
CA THR A 216 13.33 19.30 -9.48
C THR A 216 12.54 18.65 -10.61
N ASP A 217 12.98 18.79 -11.86
CA ASP A 217 12.34 18.13 -12.99
C ASP A 217 12.54 16.62 -12.94
N TRP A 218 13.75 16.15 -12.62
CA TRP A 218 14.03 14.73 -12.37
C TRP A 218 13.13 14.18 -11.25
N LEU A 219 13.00 14.91 -10.13
CA LEU A 219 12.18 14.50 -8.99
C LEU A 219 10.70 14.37 -9.38
N LEU A 220 10.14 15.38 -10.06
CA LEU A 220 8.74 15.35 -10.51
C LEU A 220 8.49 14.26 -11.56
N GLN A 221 9.48 13.96 -12.40
CA GLN A 221 9.39 12.86 -13.36
C GLN A 221 9.29 11.50 -12.63
N HIS A 222 10.07 11.27 -11.58
CA HIS A 222 9.95 10.04 -10.78
C HIS A 222 8.67 10.00 -9.96
N LEU A 223 8.23 11.13 -9.40
CA LEU A 223 6.95 11.22 -8.71
C LEU A 223 5.78 10.87 -9.64
N ARG A 224 5.86 11.20 -10.93
CA ARG A 224 4.87 10.76 -11.92
C ARG A 224 4.78 9.24 -12.02
N ILE A 225 5.91 8.53 -12.04
CA ILE A 225 5.93 7.05 -12.05
C ILE A 225 5.30 6.50 -10.77
N VAL A 226 5.66 7.07 -9.62
CA VAL A 226 5.10 6.67 -8.31
C VAL A 226 3.58 6.82 -8.30
N ARG A 227 3.03 7.89 -8.88
CA ARG A 227 1.57 8.10 -8.99
C ARG A 227 0.89 7.01 -9.84
N VAL A 228 1.49 6.62 -10.96
CA VAL A 228 0.93 5.54 -11.81
C VAL A 228 0.89 4.23 -11.03
N ILE A 229 1.97 3.88 -10.33
CA ILE A 229 2.04 2.68 -9.49
C ILE A 229 1.00 2.76 -8.35
N ALA A 230 0.87 3.93 -7.71
CA ALA A 230 -0.09 4.17 -6.65
C ALA A 230 -1.56 4.00 -7.11
N LEU A 231 -1.89 4.41 -8.34
CA LEU A 231 -3.21 4.21 -8.94
C LEU A 231 -3.49 2.73 -9.23
N LEU A 232 -2.50 2.00 -9.76
CA LEU A 232 -2.62 0.56 -9.98
C LEU A 232 -2.86 -0.20 -8.67
N PHE A 233 -2.13 0.17 -7.62
CA PHE A 233 -2.33 -0.38 -6.28
C PHE A 233 -3.74 -0.09 -5.76
N GLY A 234 -4.24 1.13 -5.92
CA GLY A 234 -5.62 1.49 -5.54
C GLY A 234 -6.68 0.69 -6.30
N PHE A 235 -6.46 0.37 -7.58
CA PHE A 235 -7.38 -0.50 -8.34
C PHE A 235 -7.40 -1.93 -7.80
N ILE A 236 -6.23 -2.46 -7.42
CA ILE A 236 -6.11 -3.78 -6.79
C ILE A 236 -6.83 -3.79 -5.43
N GLU A 237 -6.65 -2.75 -4.60
CA GLU A 237 -7.37 -2.61 -3.33
C GLU A 237 -8.89 -2.61 -3.51
N LEU A 238 -9.41 -1.92 -4.53
CA LEU A 238 -10.85 -1.93 -4.84
C LEU A 238 -11.37 -3.32 -5.21
N ILE A 239 -10.61 -4.10 -5.98
CA ILE A 239 -10.98 -5.49 -6.30
C ILE A 239 -11.00 -6.35 -5.05
N VAL A 240 -10.01 -6.20 -4.17
CA VAL A 240 -9.93 -6.91 -2.89
C VAL A 240 -11.11 -6.55 -1.98
N LEU A 241 -11.43 -5.26 -1.84
CA LEU A 241 -12.58 -4.78 -1.08
C LEU A 241 -13.89 -5.33 -1.65
N ALA A 242 -14.11 -5.23 -2.96
CA ALA A 242 -15.29 -5.79 -3.61
C ALA A 242 -15.40 -7.30 -3.35
N SER A 243 -14.28 -8.02 -3.39
CA SER A 243 -14.21 -9.45 -3.12
C SER A 243 -14.54 -9.79 -1.67
N SER A 244 -14.04 -9.02 -0.70
CA SER A 244 -14.35 -9.15 0.72
C SER A 244 -15.81 -8.85 1.01
N LEU A 245 -16.40 -7.83 0.39
CA LEU A 245 -17.82 -7.49 0.51
C LEU A 245 -18.71 -8.65 0.06
N ARG A 246 -18.40 -9.26 -1.09
CA ARG A 246 -19.14 -10.43 -1.61
C ARG A 246 -19.06 -11.60 -0.64
N LEU A 247 -17.88 -11.89 -0.10
CA LEU A 247 -17.70 -12.97 0.87
C LEU A 247 -18.45 -12.68 2.18
N LEU A 248 -18.44 -11.43 2.65
CA LEU A 248 -19.19 -11.01 3.85
C LEU A 248 -20.70 -11.12 3.67
N CYS A 249 -21.22 -10.71 2.52
CA CYS A 249 -22.62 -10.93 2.15
C CYS A 249 -22.99 -12.42 2.15
N ASN A 250 -22.15 -13.27 1.55
CA ASN A 250 -22.38 -14.71 1.50
C ASN A 250 -22.40 -15.35 2.89
N LEU A 251 -21.48 -14.96 3.79
CA LEU A 251 -21.48 -15.44 5.18
C LEU A 251 -22.69 -14.91 5.97
N HIS A 252 -23.10 -13.66 5.73
CA HIS A 252 -24.30 -13.11 6.34
C HIS A 252 -25.55 -13.89 5.95
N GLN A 253 -25.73 -14.13 4.65
CA GLN A 253 -26.84 -14.89 4.11
C GLN A 253 -26.90 -16.29 4.75
N LYS A 254 -25.80 -17.04 4.77
CA LYS A 254 -25.77 -18.39 5.37
C LYS A 254 -26.19 -18.42 6.83
N GLU A 255 -25.83 -17.41 7.62
CA GLU A 255 -26.29 -17.32 9.02
C GLU A 255 -27.77 -16.96 9.13
N THR A 256 -28.27 -16.03 8.30
CA THR A 256 -29.71 -15.69 8.30
C THR A 256 -30.56 -16.88 7.90
N TRP A 257 -30.14 -17.68 6.91
CA TRP A 257 -30.83 -18.92 6.54
C TRP A 257 -30.80 -19.96 7.66
N ARG A 258 -29.65 -20.19 8.31
CA ARG A 258 -29.56 -21.12 9.46
C ARG A 258 -30.45 -20.68 10.64
N ARG A 259 -30.50 -19.37 10.91
CA ARG A 259 -31.37 -18.82 11.97
C ARG A 259 -32.84 -18.97 11.59
N HIS A 260 -33.21 -18.69 10.33
CA HIS A 260 -34.59 -18.84 9.86
C HIS A 260 -35.02 -20.31 9.85
N SER A 261 -34.19 -21.24 9.40
CA SER A 261 -34.48 -22.68 9.46
C SER A 261 -34.61 -23.18 10.90
N SER A 262 -33.81 -22.66 11.84
CA SER A 262 -33.95 -23.00 13.26
C SER A 262 -35.24 -22.47 13.90
N ILE A 263 -35.81 -21.37 13.39
CA ILE A 263 -37.09 -20.82 13.87
C ILE A 263 -38.27 -21.57 13.25
N VAL A 264 -38.18 -21.93 11.97
CA VAL A 264 -39.28 -22.58 11.22
C VAL A 264 -39.34 -24.09 11.48
N CYS A 265 -38.20 -24.75 11.69
CA CYS A 265 -38.09 -26.20 11.87
C CYS A 265 -37.59 -26.62 13.26
N GLY A 266 -37.32 -25.68 14.18
CA GLY A 266 -36.91 -25.98 15.54
C GLY A 266 -38.10 -26.36 16.43
N PRO A 267 -37.91 -27.18 17.49
CA PRO A 267 -38.92 -27.37 18.52
C PRO A 267 -39.32 -26.02 19.10
N SER A 268 -40.62 -25.79 19.23
CA SER A 268 -41.18 -24.54 19.77
C SER A 268 -40.86 -24.41 21.26
N ASP A 269 -39.66 -23.92 21.60
CA ASP A 269 -39.34 -23.50 22.96
C ASP A 269 -38.97 -22.02 23.09
N ARG A 270 -39.54 -21.49 24.17
CA ARG A 270 -39.81 -20.11 24.55
C ARG A 270 -38.56 -19.21 24.57
N LYS A 271 -38.74 -17.99 24.08
CA LYS A 271 -37.82 -16.83 24.10
C LYS A 271 -36.94 -16.73 25.37
N LYS A 272 -35.63 -16.49 25.18
CA LYS A 272 -34.82 -15.69 26.11
C LYS A 272 -34.11 -14.57 25.37
N GLY A 273 -34.36 -13.35 25.85
CA GLY A 273 -33.74 -12.12 25.34
C GLY A 273 -32.26 -12.08 25.68
N SER A 274 -31.52 -11.32 24.86
CA SER A 274 -30.15 -10.92 25.16
C SER A 274 -30.03 -9.43 24.93
N THR A 275 -29.73 -8.77 26.03
CA THR A 275 -29.52 -7.35 26.25
C THR A 275 -28.28 -6.88 25.47
N ALA A 276 -28.44 -5.86 24.63
CA ALA A 276 -27.32 -5.21 23.97
C ALA A 276 -26.60 -4.26 24.95
N ARG A 277 -25.33 -4.56 25.26
CA ARG A 277 -24.43 -3.65 25.95
C ARG A 277 -23.80 -2.72 24.90
N ASN A 278 -24.07 -1.43 25.03
CA ASN A 278 -23.40 -0.36 24.31
C ASN A 278 -22.06 -0.07 25.00
N ASP A 279 -20.96 -0.12 24.25
CA ASP A 279 -19.73 0.59 24.60
C ASP A 279 -19.26 1.39 23.38
N GLY A 280 -19.07 2.69 23.61
CA GLY A 280 -18.65 3.66 22.61
C GLY A 280 -17.18 3.50 22.27
N SER A 281 -16.90 3.55 20.97
CA SER A 281 -15.57 3.78 20.41
C SER A 281 -15.77 4.46 19.06
N LEU A 282 -14.87 5.34 18.64
CA LEU A 282 -14.89 5.99 17.31
C LEU A 282 -14.96 4.93 16.18
N LEU A 283 -14.40 3.73 16.43
CA LEU A 283 -14.52 2.53 15.61
C LEU A 283 -15.95 1.99 15.48
N ALA A 284 -16.82 2.18 16.48
CA ALA A 284 -18.21 1.73 16.45
C ALA A 284 -19.05 2.57 15.48
N PHE A 285 -18.78 3.86 15.35
CA PHE A 285 -19.45 4.72 14.36
C PHE A 285 -19.03 4.35 12.93
N GLU A 286 -17.74 4.14 12.69
CA GLU A 286 -17.24 3.59 11.42
C GLU A 286 -17.86 2.22 11.13
N LEU A 287 -17.95 1.32 12.12
CA LEU A 287 -18.60 0.02 11.98
C LEU A 287 -20.12 0.11 11.74
N ILE A 288 -20.83 1.12 12.27
CA ILE A 288 -22.26 1.31 12.05
C ILE A 288 -22.52 1.91 10.67
N VAL A 289 -21.73 2.90 10.25
CA VAL A 289 -21.82 3.50 8.90
C VAL A 289 -21.42 2.47 7.86
N LEU A 290 -20.34 1.72 8.07
CA LEU A 290 -19.96 0.58 7.24
C LEU A 290 -21.02 -0.52 7.26
N ALA A 291 -21.56 -0.93 8.41
CA ALA A 291 -22.61 -1.95 8.47
C ALA A 291 -23.91 -1.51 7.79
N SER A 292 -24.25 -0.23 7.83
CA SER A 292 -25.42 0.34 7.16
C SER A 292 -25.20 0.43 5.65
N SER A 293 -24.00 0.84 5.23
CA SER A 293 -23.58 0.89 3.82
C SER A 293 -23.45 -0.51 3.23
N LEU A 294 -22.91 -1.46 3.99
CA LEU A 294 -22.86 -2.90 3.71
C LEU A 294 -24.25 -3.49 3.58
N ARG A 295 -25.18 -3.20 4.50
CA ARG A 295 -26.58 -3.64 4.39
C ARG A 295 -27.24 -3.06 3.14
N LEU A 296 -27.00 -1.79 2.81
CA LEU A 296 -27.55 -1.16 1.61
C LEU A 296 -26.96 -1.77 0.32
N LEU A 297 -25.64 -1.98 0.26
CA LEU A 297 -24.94 -2.62 -0.87
C LEU A 297 -25.32 -4.09 -1.03
N CYS A 298 -25.44 -4.82 0.09
CA CYS A 298 -25.91 -6.21 0.09
C CYS A 298 -27.37 -6.28 -0.35
N ASN A 299 -28.23 -5.34 0.10
CA ASN A 299 -29.64 -5.22 -0.33
C ASN A 299 -29.78 -4.82 -1.81
N LEU A 300 -28.89 -3.98 -2.36
CA LEU A 300 -28.88 -3.61 -3.78
C LEU A 300 -28.50 -4.81 -4.65
N HIS A 301 -27.47 -5.57 -4.27
CA HIS A 301 -27.15 -6.85 -4.90
C HIS A 301 -28.28 -7.87 -4.72
N GLN A 302 -28.92 -7.90 -3.55
CA GLN A 302 -30.08 -8.75 -3.24
C GLN A 302 -31.25 -8.49 -4.21
N LYS A 303 -31.46 -7.24 -4.64
CA LYS A 303 -32.52 -6.88 -5.60
C LYS A 303 -32.31 -7.44 -7.01
N GLU A 304 -31.06 -7.73 -7.39
CA GLU A 304 -30.70 -8.37 -8.66
C GLU A 304 -30.75 -9.91 -8.60
N THR A 305 -30.42 -10.52 -7.46
CA THR A 305 -30.47 -11.98 -7.27
C THR A 305 -31.85 -12.50 -6.86
N TRP A 306 -32.64 -11.75 -6.07
CA TRP A 306 -33.99 -12.15 -5.68
C TRP A 306 -34.99 -12.15 -6.84
N ARG A 307 -34.80 -11.30 -7.86
CA ARG A 307 -35.64 -11.35 -9.09
C ARG A 307 -35.51 -12.68 -9.85
N ARG A 308 -34.47 -13.48 -9.60
CA ARG A 308 -34.28 -14.82 -10.19
C ARG A 308 -34.72 -15.98 -9.30
N HIS A 309 -35.04 -15.75 -8.02
CA HIS A 309 -35.24 -16.84 -7.04
C HIS A 309 -36.63 -16.85 -6.36
N SER A 310 -37.56 -15.99 -6.78
CA SER A 310 -38.89 -15.85 -6.16
C SER A 310 -39.90 -16.98 -6.45
N SER A 311 -39.48 -18.14 -6.95
CA SER A 311 -40.38 -19.24 -7.34
C SER A 311 -40.11 -20.60 -6.68
N ILE A 312 -39.22 -20.71 -5.68
CA ILE A 312 -38.85 -22.04 -5.13
C ILE A 312 -39.05 -22.20 -3.62
N VAL A 313 -39.24 -21.15 -2.84
CA VAL A 313 -39.31 -21.26 -1.38
C VAL A 313 -40.74 -21.10 -0.88
N CYS A 314 -41.51 -22.16 -1.09
CA CYS A 314 -42.63 -22.68 -0.30
C CYS A 314 -43.53 -23.49 -1.25
N GLY A 315 -43.35 -24.81 -1.29
CA GLY A 315 -44.31 -25.72 -1.92
C GLY A 315 -45.70 -25.58 -1.30
N PRO A 316 -46.77 -26.03 -1.98
CA PRO A 316 -48.14 -25.71 -1.60
C PRO A 316 -48.43 -26.16 -0.17
N SER A 317 -48.97 -25.24 0.62
CA SER A 317 -49.60 -25.58 1.89
C SER A 317 -50.82 -26.45 1.59
N ASP A 318 -50.67 -27.77 1.74
CA ASP A 318 -51.78 -28.70 1.57
C ASP A 318 -52.82 -28.46 2.67
N ARG A 319 -53.90 -27.84 2.21
CA ARG A 319 -55.18 -27.62 2.87
C ARG A 319 -55.74 -28.97 3.34
N LYS A 320 -55.57 -29.31 4.64
CA LYS A 320 -56.31 -30.41 5.27
C LYS A 320 -57.81 -30.12 5.28
N LYS A 321 -58.53 -30.59 4.25
CA LYS A 321 -59.92 -31.06 4.38
C LYS A 321 -59.85 -32.51 4.87
N GLY A 322 -60.65 -32.84 5.87
CA GLY A 322 -60.65 -34.17 6.50
C GLY A 322 -61.20 -35.27 5.59
N SER A 323 -60.65 -36.48 5.74
CA SER A 323 -61.39 -37.74 5.84
C SER A 323 -60.42 -38.87 6.23
N THR A 324 -60.75 -39.56 7.31
CA THR A 324 -60.55 -41.01 7.61
C THR A 324 -59.55 -41.87 6.82
N ALA A 325 -58.71 -42.56 7.63
CA ALA A 325 -58.18 -43.93 7.51
C ALA A 325 -57.26 -44.31 6.33
N ARG A 326 -56.01 -44.70 6.62
CA ARG A 326 -55.50 -46.10 6.71
C ARG A 326 -53.96 -46.10 6.88
N ASN A 327 -53.44 -47.03 7.69
CA ASN A 327 -52.01 -47.34 7.81
C ASN A 327 -51.38 -47.64 6.44
N ASP A 328 -50.15 -47.16 6.20
CA ASP A 328 -48.98 -48.02 6.01
C ASP A 328 -47.70 -47.17 5.99
N GLY A 329 -46.65 -47.68 6.63
CA GLY A 329 -45.36 -47.01 6.76
C GLY A 329 -44.57 -46.99 5.46
N SER A 330 -43.73 -45.97 5.30
CA SER A 330 -42.50 -46.02 4.50
C SER A 330 -41.65 -44.80 4.84
N LEU A 331 -40.66 -45.07 5.68
CA LEU A 331 -39.56 -44.23 6.10
C LEU A 331 -38.57 -44.08 4.94
N LEU A 332 -38.24 -42.86 4.48
CA LEU A 332 -36.97 -42.61 3.79
C LEU A 332 -36.45 -41.21 4.10
N ALA A 333 -35.54 -41.19 5.06
CA ALA A 333 -34.52 -40.18 5.24
C ALA A 333 -33.59 -40.17 4.01
N PHE A 334 -32.98 -39.03 3.68
CA PHE A 334 -31.71 -39.05 2.96
C PHE A 334 -30.74 -38.00 3.50
N GLU A 335 -29.55 -38.53 3.75
CA GLU A 335 -28.42 -38.06 4.53
C GLU A 335 -27.88 -36.66 4.23
N VAL A 336 -27.40 -36.07 5.32
CA VAL A 336 -26.31 -35.08 5.35
C VAL A 336 -25.00 -35.84 5.09
N GLU A 337 -24.22 -35.42 4.09
CA GLU A 337 -22.85 -35.89 3.97
C GLU A 337 -21.88 -34.71 4.05
N THR A 338 -21.16 -34.72 5.17
CA THR A 338 -19.95 -33.96 5.48
C THR A 338 -18.76 -34.66 4.83
N GLU A 339 -17.97 -33.92 4.04
CA GLU A 339 -16.50 -33.93 4.02
C GLU A 339 -15.97 -32.70 3.27
#